data_AF-A0A061GAI1-F1
#
_entry.id   AF-A0A061GAI1-F1
#
_cell.length_a   1.000
_cell.length_b   1.000
_cell.length_c   1.000
_cell.angle_alpha   90.00
_cell.angle_beta   90.00
_cell.angle_gamma   90.00
#
_symmetry.space_group_name_H-M   'P 1'
#
loop_
_entity.id
_entity.type
_entity.pdbx_description
1 polymer ?
#
loop_
_entity_poly.entity_id
_entity_poly.type
_entity_poly.pdbx_seq_one_letter_code
_entity_poly.pdbx_strand_id
1 'polypeptide(L)'
;LDQASRQLSVDKRSTLHVQCGLRTPQCTIQGSLDKPADATVLRRLHSVWKKRFGEVADEDSLYIVDAERVLQMEDFNEDGVWVTSSAYRNANPDPLRDFAEGIVKEINTNNMEDVLRFCNIYVDLDFQVLEAKMIWVDRLGFDVRIYSPQKGVFDVRIPFPQEVTDEKGAKSSFNGMSQLAWEVEKNFHVPDFEKVKQLKQITYSGVQ
;
A
#
# COMPACT_ATOMS: atom_id res chain seq x y z
N LEU A 1 10.01 35.73 6.58
CA LEU A 1 10.09 34.27 6.87
C LEU A 1 11.46 33.84 6.39
N ASP A 2 12.32 33.51 7.33
CA ASP A 2 13.76 33.34 7.15
C ASP A 2 14.04 32.20 6.15
N GLN A 3 14.50 32.54 4.93
CA GLN A 3 15.05 31.57 3.99
C GLN A 3 16.43 31.17 4.50
N ALA A 4 16.47 30.33 5.52
CA ALA A 4 17.66 29.59 5.86
C ALA A 4 17.93 28.61 4.70
N SER A 5 18.67 29.04 3.69
CA SER A 5 19.39 28.14 2.80
C SER A 5 20.35 27.34 3.68
N ARG A 6 19.87 26.21 4.19
CA ARG A 6 20.69 25.30 4.99
C ARG A 6 21.78 24.80 4.04
N GLN A 7 22.99 25.34 4.20
CA GLN A 7 24.15 24.91 3.46
C GLN A 7 24.29 23.39 3.63
N LEU A 8 24.58 22.69 2.54
CA LEU A 8 24.74 21.25 2.57
C LEU A 8 25.87 20.89 3.55
N SER A 9 25.60 19.96 4.46
CA SER A 9 26.60 19.44 5.38
C SER A 9 27.75 18.79 4.61
N VAL A 10 28.96 18.83 5.17
CA VAL A 10 30.11 18.06 4.65
C VAL A 10 29.82 16.55 4.71
N ASP A 11 29.11 16.12 5.76
CA ASP A 11 28.58 14.76 5.84
C ASP A 11 27.31 14.65 5.00
N LYS A 12 27.40 13.85 3.93
CA LYS A 12 26.31 13.64 2.98
C LYS A 12 25.39 12.51 3.36
N ARG A 13 25.72 11.72 4.39
CA ARG A 13 24.87 10.60 4.83
C ARG A 13 23.51 11.13 5.25
N SER A 14 22.46 10.57 4.67
CA SER A 14 21.10 11.07 4.82
C SER A 14 20.08 9.95 4.75
N THR A 15 18.89 10.25 5.24
CA THR A 15 17.71 9.39 5.12
C THR A 15 16.50 10.22 4.71
N LEU A 16 15.68 9.68 3.82
CA LEU A 16 14.37 10.23 3.45
C LEU A 16 13.28 9.25 3.89
N HIS A 17 12.44 9.68 4.83
CA HIS A 17 11.31 8.91 5.33
C HIS A 17 10.01 9.37 4.65
N VAL A 18 9.20 8.42 4.17
CA VAL A 18 7.93 8.66 3.49
C VAL A 18 6.85 7.74 4.06
N GLN A 19 5.66 8.28 4.28
CA GLN A 19 4.48 7.57 4.78
C GLN A 19 3.32 7.70 3.80
N CYS A 20 2.42 6.71 3.76
CA CYS A 20 1.27 6.69 2.85
C CYS A 20 0.03 6.13 3.53
N GLY A 21 -1.11 6.83 3.51
CA GLY A 21 -2.42 6.24 3.82
C GLY A 21 -2.70 5.84 5.29
N LEU A 22 -3.81 5.10 5.45
CA LEU A 22 -4.47 4.80 6.74
C LEU A 22 -3.89 3.60 7.51
N ARG A 23 -3.41 2.55 6.83
CA ARG A 23 -2.55 1.46 7.40
C ARG A 23 -1.08 1.89 7.47
N THR A 24 -0.86 3.19 7.30
CA THR A 24 0.38 3.92 7.10
C THR A 24 1.61 3.07 6.71
N PRO A 25 1.65 2.40 5.52
CA PRO A 25 2.90 1.82 5.04
C PRO A 25 3.95 2.91 4.86
N GLN A 26 5.20 2.55 5.13
CA GLN A 26 6.29 3.52 5.23
C GLN A 26 7.54 2.97 4.57
N CYS A 27 8.34 3.88 4.02
CA CYS A 27 9.68 3.54 3.60
C CYS A 27 10.70 4.59 4.05
N THR A 28 11.89 4.13 4.39
CA THR A 28 13.04 4.99 4.70
C THR A 28 14.15 4.69 3.71
N ILE A 29 14.40 5.64 2.82
CA ILE A 29 15.49 5.58 1.84
C ILE A 29 16.75 6.08 2.52
N GLN A 30 17.78 5.22 2.62
CA GLN A 30 19.08 5.57 3.17
C GLN A 30 20.08 5.76 2.02
N GLY A 31 20.88 6.82 2.08
CA GLY A 31 21.85 7.12 1.03
C GLY A 31 22.62 8.43 1.23
N SER A 32 23.14 8.99 0.15
CA SER A 32 23.86 10.27 0.17
C SER A 32 23.06 11.38 -0.48
N LEU A 33 22.96 12.53 0.19
CA LEU A 33 22.33 13.73 -0.34
C LEU A 33 23.36 14.56 -1.11
N ASP A 34 23.08 14.81 -2.39
CA ASP A 34 23.99 15.49 -3.30
C ASP A 34 23.28 16.54 -4.15
N LYS A 35 24.02 17.59 -4.53
CA LYS A 35 23.58 18.49 -5.61
C LYS A 35 23.84 17.82 -6.96
N PRO A 36 22.86 17.79 -7.88
CA PRO A 36 23.06 17.26 -9.22
C PRO A 36 24.03 18.15 -10.00
N ALA A 37 25.20 17.62 -10.37
CA ALA A 37 26.22 18.36 -11.15
C ALA A 37 25.95 18.35 -12.66
N ASP A 38 25.18 17.38 -13.16
CA ASP A 38 24.92 17.19 -14.59
C ASP A 38 23.69 17.99 -15.04
N ALA A 39 23.89 18.88 -16.02
CA ALA A 39 22.85 19.72 -16.62
C ALA A 39 21.72 18.91 -17.30
N THR A 40 21.96 17.66 -17.71
CA THR A 40 20.91 16.78 -18.24
C THR A 40 20.04 16.22 -17.13
N VAL A 41 20.64 15.83 -16.00
CA VAL A 41 19.93 15.37 -14.80
C VAL A 41 19.07 16.49 -14.22
N LEU A 42 19.61 17.71 -14.11
CA LEU A 42 18.88 18.89 -13.68
C LEU A 42 17.63 19.14 -14.55
N ARG A 43 17.79 19.18 -15.88
CA ARG A 43 16.65 19.34 -16.80
C ARG A 43 15.58 18.26 -16.62
N ARG A 44 15.99 17.01 -16.40
CA ARG A 44 15.07 15.90 -16.10
C ARG A 44 14.32 16.14 -14.78
N LEU A 45 15.02 16.55 -13.73
CA LEU A 45 14.40 16.85 -12.42
C LEU A 45 13.37 17.97 -12.52
N HIS A 46 13.67 19.07 -13.23
CA HIS A 46 12.69 20.13 -13.47
C HIS A 46 11.45 19.64 -14.18
N SER A 47 11.63 18.83 -15.23
CA SER A 47 10.51 18.26 -15.98
C SER A 47 9.63 17.38 -15.10
N VAL A 48 10.24 16.51 -14.28
CA VAL A 48 9.51 15.64 -13.35
C VAL A 48 8.81 16.44 -12.26
N TRP A 49 9.48 17.44 -11.66
CA TRP A 49 8.91 18.31 -10.64
C TRP A 49 7.70 19.08 -11.18
N LYS A 50 7.87 19.75 -12.33
CA LYS A 50 6.79 20.52 -12.97
C LYS A 50 5.62 19.63 -13.36
N LYS A 51 5.89 18.43 -13.87
CA LYS A 51 4.83 17.46 -14.19
C LYS A 51 4.06 17.03 -12.93
N ARG A 52 4.75 16.83 -11.81
CA ARG A 52 4.15 16.33 -10.56
C ARG A 52 3.41 17.41 -9.78
N PHE A 53 3.96 18.61 -9.68
CA PHE A 53 3.46 19.68 -8.81
C PHE A 53 2.87 20.88 -9.56
N GLY A 54 3.00 20.96 -10.89
CA GLY A 54 2.50 22.09 -11.68
C GLY A 54 3.33 23.37 -11.59
N GLU A 55 4.41 23.37 -10.81
CA GLU A 55 5.23 24.54 -10.50
C GLU A 55 6.67 24.39 -11.00
N VAL A 56 7.39 25.51 -11.15
CA VAL A 56 8.81 25.51 -11.49
C VAL A 56 9.62 25.50 -10.21
N ALA A 57 10.45 24.47 -10.02
CA ALA A 57 11.40 24.43 -8.90
C ALA A 57 12.56 25.41 -9.13
N ASP A 58 13.07 25.98 -8.05
CA ASP A 58 14.35 26.68 -8.03
C ASP A 58 15.51 25.68 -8.18
N GLU A 59 16.38 25.91 -9.17
CA GLU A 59 17.55 25.05 -9.48
C GLU A 59 18.46 24.87 -8.28
N ASP A 60 18.66 25.94 -7.50
CA ASP A 60 19.57 25.91 -6.35
C ASP A 60 19.01 25.11 -5.16
N SER A 61 17.72 24.83 -5.18
CA SER A 61 16.98 24.09 -4.16
C SER A 61 16.74 22.62 -4.51
N LEU A 62 17.26 22.14 -5.64
CA LEU A 62 17.16 20.74 -6.06
C LEU A 62 18.31 19.89 -5.53
N TYR A 63 17.96 18.76 -4.90
CA TYR A 63 18.90 17.77 -4.38
C TYR A 63 18.45 16.36 -4.77
N ILE A 64 19.39 15.44 -4.85
CA ILE A 64 19.15 14.01 -5.09
C ILE A 64 19.63 13.23 -3.88
N VAL A 65 18.83 12.25 -3.45
CA VAL A 65 19.29 11.20 -2.55
C VAL A 65 19.69 10.00 -3.41
N ASP A 66 20.98 9.69 -3.48
CA ASP A 66 21.45 8.46 -4.12
C ASP A 66 21.18 7.27 -3.19
N ALA A 67 20.15 6.49 -3.53
CA ALA A 67 19.63 5.44 -2.66
C ALA A 67 20.59 4.25 -2.60
N GLU A 68 21.11 3.94 -1.41
CA GLU A 68 21.94 2.76 -1.14
C GLU A 68 21.07 1.55 -0.78
N ARG A 69 20.04 1.79 0.03
CA ARG A 69 19.05 0.78 0.46
C ARG A 69 17.78 1.44 0.98
N VAL A 70 16.69 0.68 1.01
CA VAL A 70 15.38 1.16 1.47
C VAL A 70 14.85 0.22 2.56
N LEU A 71 14.46 0.77 3.70
CA LEU A 71 13.72 0.03 4.72
C LEU A 71 12.22 0.16 4.43
N GLN A 72 11.52 -0.93 4.14
CA GLN A 72 10.08 -0.97 3.92
C GLN A 72 9.37 -1.51 5.17
N MET A 73 8.29 -0.85 5.62
CA MET A 73 7.45 -1.26 6.75
C MET A 73 5.98 -1.28 6.30
N GLU A 74 5.22 -2.29 6.72
CA GLU A 74 3.79 -2.38 6.36
C GLU A 74 2.92 -1.41 7.17
N ASP A 75 3.25 -1.20 8.44
CA ASP A 75 2.60 -0.24 9.34
C ASP A 75 3.61 0.16 10.46
N PHE A 76 3.17 0.99 11.39
CA PHE A 76 3.91 1.34 12.61
C PHE A 76 4.18 0.12 13.49
N ASN A 77 5.22 0.22 14.31
CA ASN A 77 5.65 -0.83 15.25
C ASN A 77 6.03 -2.16 14.59
N GLU A 78 6.53 -2.10 13.36
CA GLU A 78 7.10 -3.25 12.65
C GLU A 78 8.58 -3.05 12.38
N ASP A 79 9.37 -4.14 12.44
CA ASP A 79 10.81 -4.10 12.19
C ASP A 79 11.15 -3.74 10.73
N GLY A 80 10.23 -4.04 9.81
CA GLY A 80 10.40 -3.83 8.37
C GLY A 80 11.40 -4.77 7.70
N VAL A 81 11.58 -4.58 6.39
CA VAL A 81 12.48 -5.37 5.55
C VAL A 81 13.40 -4.44 4.76
N TRP A 82 14.70 -4.75 4.75
CA TRP A 82 15.67 -4.04 3.93
C TRP A 82 15.60 -4.51 2.47
N VAL A 83 15.46 -3.54 1.57
CA VAL A 83 15.47 -3.70 0.12
C VAL A 83 16.74 -3.07 -0.44
N THR A 84 17.42 -3.77 -1.34
CA THR A 84 18.63 -3.27 -2.02
C THR A 84 18.27 -2.17 -3.01
N SER A 85 19.21 -1.25 -3.29
CA SER A 85 19.00 -0.18 -4.27
C SER A 85 18.64 -0.70 -5.67
N SER A 86 19.23 -1.84 -6.09
CA SER A 86 18.94 -2.46 -7.38
C SER A 86 17.52 -3.05 -7.43
N ALA A 87 17.09 -3.76 -6.38
CA ALA A 87 15.72 -4.27 -6.29
C ALA A 87 14.71 -3.12 -6.26
N TYR A 88 14.97 -2.06 -5.48
CA TYR A 88 14.13 -0.87 -5.44
C TYR A 88 14.03 -0.17 -6.80
N ARG A 89 15.16 0.01 -7.50
CA ARG A 89 15.19 0.65 -8.83
C ARG A 89 14.46 -0.15 -9.90
N ASN A 90 14.51 -1.48 -9.83
CA ASN A 90 13.92 -2.37 -10.83
C ASN A 90 12.46 -2.72 -10.54
N ALA A 91 11.95 -2.40 -9.35
CA ALA A 91 10.55 -2.58 -9.01
C ALA A 91 9.66 -1.60 -9.78
N ASN A 92 8.45 -2.03 -10.11
CA ASN A 92 7.43 -1.17 -10.71
C ASN A 92 6.43 -0.74 -9.63
N PRO A 93 6.00 0.54 -9.62
CA PRO A 93 4.87 0.95 -8.80
C PRO A 93 3.62 0.14 -9.16
N ASP A 94 2.77 -0.14 -8.17
CA ASP A 94 1.55 -0.90 -8.40
C ASP A 94 0.65 -0.20 -9.45
N PRO A 95 0.07 -0.94 -10.42
CA PRO A 95 -0.79 -0.37 -11.45
C PRO A 95 -2.09 0.22 -10.90
N LEU A 96 -2.56 -0.22 -9.73
CA LEU A 96 -3.79 0.27 -9.11
C LEU A 96 -3.57 1.45 -8.16
N ARG A 97 -2.33 1.87 -7.88
CA ARG A 97 -2.03 2.86 -6.82
C ARG A 97 -2.84 4.16 -6.91
N ASP A 98 -3.18 4.61 -8.12
CA ASP A 98 -3.90 5.87 -8.36
C ASP A 98 -5.44 5.70 -8.24
N PHE A 99 -5.92 4.44 -8.17
CA PHE A 99 -7.34 4.07 -8.08
C PHE A 99 -7.69 3.41 -6.75
N ALA A 100 -6.70 2.87 -6.03
CA ALA A 100 -6.88 2.02 -4.86
C ALA A 100 -7.78 2.66 -3.79
N GLU A 101 -7.52 3.92 -3.42
CA GLU A 101 -8.36 4.65 -2.45
C GLU A 101 -9.83 4.77 -2.91
N GLY A 102 -10.05 5.03 -4.20
CA GLY A 102 -11.39 5.13 -4.79
C GLY A 102 -12.14 3.80 -4.75
N ILE A 103 -11.47 2.71 -5.14
CA ILE A 103 -12.02 1.34 -5.10
C ILE A 103 -12.37 0.94 -3.66
N VAL A 104 -11.45 1.14 -2.71
CA VAL A 104 -11.66 0.83 -1.29
C VAL A 104 -12.85 1.59 -0.74
N LYS A 105 -12.95 2.89 -1.03
CA LYS A 105 -14.07 3.73 -0.59
C LYS A 105 -15.40 3.25 -1.18
N GLU A 106 -15.43 2.96 -2.47
CA GLU A 106 -16.63 2.47 -3.17
C GLU A 106 -17.11 1.14 -2.55
N ILE A 107 -16.21 0.18 -2.39
CA ILE A 107 -16.52 -1.15 -1.83
C ILE A 107 -16.98 -1.05 -0.38
N ASN A 108 -16.29 -0.28 0.45
CA ASN A 108 -16.69 -0.08 1.85
C ASN A 108 -18.01 0.70 1.99
N THR A 109 -18.47 1.43 0.97
CA THR A 109 -19.76 2.12 1.01
C THR A 109 -20.90 1.23 0.52
N ASN A 110 -20.66 0.46 -0.54
CA ASN A 110 -21.73 -0.20 -1.29
C ASN A 110 -21.75 -1.74 -1.14
N ASN A 111 -20.63 -2.35 -0.75
CA ASN A 111 -20.40 -3.80 -0.83
C ASN A 111 -19.90 -4.40 0.49
N MET A 112 -20.21 -3.78 1.63
CA MET A 112 -19.78 -4.29 2.95
C MET A 112 -20.27 -5.72 3.24
N GLU A 113 -21.47 -6.08 2.76
CA GLU A 113 -21.99 -7.44 2.91
C GLU A 113 -21.10 -8.46 2.20
N ASP A 114 -20.56 -8.13 1.02
CA ASP A 114 -19.62 -8.99 0.30
C ASP A 114 -18.30 -9.12 1.06
N VAL A 115 -17.78 -8.01 1.60
CA VAL A 115 -16.54 -8.03 2.40
C VAL A 115 -16.69 -8.90 3.65
N LEU A 116 -17.83 -8.82 4.34
CA LEU A 116 -18.15 -9.71 5.46
C LEU A 116 -18.27 -11.17 5.02
N ARG A 117 -18.93 -11.43 3.88
CA ARG A 117 -19.04 -12.79 3.31
C ARG A 117 -17.67 -13.36 2.97
N PHE A 118 -16.76 -12.55 2.45
CA PHE A 118 -15.38 -12.97 2.14
C PHE A 118 -14.64 -13.47 3.36
N CYS A 119 -14.83 -12.83 4.52
CA CYS A 119 -14.22 -13.27 5.76
C CYS A 119 -14.68 -14.69 6.17
N ASN A 120 -15.92 -15.07 5.86
CA ASN A 120 -16.45 -16.40 6.18
C ASN A 120 -16.05 -17.46 5.14
N ILE A 121 -16.01 -17.06 3.85
CA ILE A 121 -15.82 -17.97 2.74
C ILE A 121 -14.35 -18.17 2.38
N TYR A 122 -13.57 -17.09 2.27
CA TYR A 122 -12.19 -17.13 1.79
C TYR A 122 -11.15 -17.20 2.91
N VAL A 123 -11.53 -16.99 4.17
CA VAL A 123 -10.62 -16.98 5.32
C VAL A 123 -11.01 -18.07 6.32
N ASP A 124 -10.02 -18.77 6.83
CA ASP A 124 -10.16 -19.83 7.83
C ASP A 124 -10.16 -19.22 9.23
N LEU A 125 -11.34 -18.82 9.70
CA LEU A 125 -11.53 -18.15 10.99
C LEU A 125 -12.10 -19.12 12.05
N ASP A 126 -11.51 -19.11 13.25
CA ASP A 126 -12.01 -19.85 14.43
C ASP A 126 -12.95 -18.99 15.31
N PHE A 127 -13.34 -17.79 14.85
CA PHE A 127 -14.17 -16.85 15.59
C PHE A 127 -15.16 -16.11 14.69
N GLN A 128 -16.21 -15.55 15.30
CA GLN A 128 -17.19 -14.73 14.60
C GLN A 128 -16.65 -13.32 14.32
N VAL A 129 -16.84 -12.88 13.07
CA VAL A 129 -16.58 -11.51 12.62
C VAL A 129 -17.80 -10.63 12.90
N LEU A 130 -17.60 -9.51 13.60
CA LEU A 130 -18.65 -8.50 13.81
C LEU A 130 -18.60 -7.42 12.73
N GLU A 131 -17.40 -6.94 12.40
CA GLU A 131 -17.18 -5.91 11.38
C GLU A 131 -15.99 -6.28 10.50
N ALA A 132 -16.08 -5.92 9.22
CA ALA A 132 -14.98 -6.05 8.28
C ALA A 132 -14.92 -4.82 7.36
N LYS A 133 -13.72 -4.34 7.06
CA LYS A 133 -13.48 -3.19 6.16
C LYS A 133 -12.29 -3.48 5.27
N MET A 134 -12.40 -3.20 3.98
CA MET A 134 -11.26 -3.20 3.08
C MET A 134 -10.32 -2.04 3.44
N ILE A 135 -9.01 -2.29 3.50
CA ILE A 135 -8.00 -1.30 3.88
C ILE A 135 -7.25 -0.79 2.65
N TRP A 136 -6.85 -1.71 1.78
CA TRP A 136 -6.09 -1.42 0.57
C TRP A 136 -6.34 -2.48 -0.49
N VAL A 137 -6.11 -2.13 -1.75
CA VAL A 137 -6.17 -3.02 -2.90
C VAL A 137 -4.98 -2.76 -3.80
N ASP A 138 -4.39 -3.82 -4.34
CA ASP A 138 -3.27 -3.78 -5.28
C ASP A 138 -3.46 -4.85 -6.36
N ARG A 139 -2.49 -5.00 -7.28
CA ARG A 139 -2.59 -5.92 -8.41
C ARG A 139 -2.83 -7.39 -8.04
N LEU A 140 -2.52 -7.81 -6.82
CA LEU A 140 -2.61 -9.22 -6.39
C LEU A 140 -3.79 -9.52 -5.48
N GLY A 141 -4.55 -8.52 -5.02
CA GLY A 141 -5.64 -8.71 -4.08
C GLY A 141 -5.87 -7.51 -3.18
N PHE A 142 -6.44 -7.76 -2.02
CA PHE A 142 -6.81 -6.71 -1.08
C PHE A 142 -6.63 -7.15 0.38
N ASP A 143 -6.40 -6.16 1.23
CA ASP A 143 -6.28 -6.32 2.67
C ASP A 143 -7.61 -5.96 3.34
N VAL A 144 -8.05 -6.78 4.29
CA VAL A 144 -9.28 -6.57 5.06
C VAL A 144 -8.96 -6.49 6.54
N ARG A 145 -9.47 -5.46 7.21
CA ARG A 145 -9.46 -5.34 8.67
C ARG A 145 -10.71 -5.98 9.22
N ILE A 146 -10.53 -6.96 10.10
CA ILE A 146 -11.57 -7.75 10.75
C ILE A 146 -11.60 -7.38 12.23
N TYR A 147 -12.80 -7.13 12.76
CA TYR A 147 -13.03 -6.97 14.18
C TYR A 147 -13.86 -8.12 14.75
N SER A 148 -13.35 -8.73 15.82
CA SER A 148 -14.06 -9.70 16.64
C SER A 148 -14.06 -9.25 18.10
N PRO A 149 -15.22 -9.11 18.76
CA PRO A 149 -15.30 -8.71 20.17
C PRO A 149 -14.50 -9.60 21.13
N GLN A 150 -14.29 -10.87 20.76
CA GLN A 150 -13.63 -11.85 21.62
C GLN A 150 -12.12 -11.94 21.39
N LYS A 151 -11.67 -11.68 20.15
CA LYS A 151 -10.28 -11.93 19.72
C LYS A 151 -9.51 -10.66 19.36
N GLY A 152 -10.21 -9.54 19.19
CA GLY A 152 -9.63 -8.24 18.85
C GLY A 152 -9.68 -7.93 17.36
N VAL A 153 -8.69 -7.16 16.89
CA VAL A 153 -8.58 -6.68 15.50
C VAL A 153 -7.49 -7.46 14.77
N PHE A 154 -7.78 -7.86 13.53
CA PHE A 154 -6.86 -8.56 12.66
C PHE A 154 -6.86 -7.96 11.26
N ASP A 155 -5.71 -7.95 10.60
CA ASP A 155 -5.62 -7.73 9.16
C ASP A 155 -5.43 -9.09 8.47
N VAL A 156 -6.11 -9.29 7.34
CA VAL A 156 -5.98 -10.48 6.49
C VAL A 156 -5.81 -10.09 5.03
N ARG A 157 -4.95 -10.83 4.32
CA ARG A 157 -4.73 -10.69 2.89
C ARG A 157 -5.60 -11.66 2.11
N ILE A 158 -6.48 -11.18 1.25
CA ILE A 158 -7.28 -12.03 0.36
C ILE A 158 -6.80 -11.81 -1.09
N PRO A 159 -6.23 -12.85 -1.74
CA PRO A 159 -5.71 -12.70 -3.10
C PRO A 159 -6.83 -12.65 -4.14
N PHE A 160 -6.61 -11.92 -5.23
CA PHE A 160 -7.37 -12.14 -6.45
C PHE A 160 -7.05 -13.52 -7.02
N PRO A 161 -7.98 -14.16 -7.75
CA PRO A 161 -7.71 -15.43 -8.44
C PRO A 161 -6.57 -15.32 -9.45
N GLN A 162 -6.37 -14.13 -10.03
CA GLN A 162 -5.29 -13.80 -10.96
C GLN A 162 -4.85 -12.35 -10.76
N GLU A 163 -3.61 -12.04 -11.18
CA GLU A 163 -3.10 -10.67 -11.17
C GLU A 163 -3.94 -9.76 -12.07
N VAL A 164 -4.29 -8.57 -11.57
CA VAL A 164 -5.05 -7.55 -12.29
C VAL A 164 -4.15 -6.39 -12.71
N THR A 165 -4.44 -5.79 -13.86
CA THR A 165 -3.56 -4.75 -14.46
C THR A 165 -4.18 -3.35 -14.50
N ASP A 166 -5.48 -3.23 -14.21
CA ASP A 166 -6.21 -1.96 -14.24
C ASP A 166 -7.43 -1.96 -13.31
N GLU A 167 -8.04 -0.79 -13.12
CA GLU A 167 -9.23 -0.61 -12.25
C GLU A 167 -10.38 -1.54 -12.65
N LYS A 168 -10.62 -1.72 -13.96
CA LYS A 168 -11.73 -2.55 -14.46
C LYS A 168 -11.50 -4.02 -14.10
N GLY A 169 -10.27 -4.51 -14.25
CA GLY A 169 -9.86 -5.86 -13.88
C GLY A 169 -10.01 -6.11 -12.38
N ALA A 170 -9.63 -5.13 -11.55
CA ALA A 170 -9.82 -5.20 -10.10
C ALA A 170 -11.31 -5.30 -9.72
N LYS A 171 -12.15 -4.41 -10.26
CA LYS A 171 -13.61 -4.43 -10.02
C LYS A 171 -14.27 -5.70 -10.54
N SER A 172 -13.87 -6.17 -11.72
CA SER A 172 -14.37 -7.43 -12.28
C SER A 172 -13.98 -8.64 -11.43
N SER A 173 -12.74 -8.69 -10.95
CA SER A 173 -12.26 -9.77 -10.09
C SER A 173 -12.98 -9.78 -8.76
N PHE A 174 -13.15 -8.61 -8.13
CA PHE A 174 -13.95 -8.47 -6.92
C PHE A 174 -15.38 -8.97 -7.12
N ASN A 175 -16.08 -8.54 -8.17
CA ASN A 175 -17.45 -8.98 -8.46
C ASN A 175 -17.55 -10.50 -8.70
N GLY A 176 -16.58 -11.09 -9.41
CA GLY A 176 -16.51 -12.54 -9.59
C GLY A 176 -16.35 -13.28 -8.26
N MET A 177 -15.50 -12.76 -7.37
CA MET A 177 -15.36 -13.29 -6.01
C MET A 177 -16.63 -13.13 -5.18
N SER A 178 -17.34 -12.00 -5.28
CA SER A 178 -18.64 -11.77 -4.63
C SER A 178 -19.68 -12.79 -5.05
N GLN A 179 -19.79 -13.03 -6.36
CA GLN A 179 -20.70 -14.03 -6.91
C GLN A 179 -20.37 -15.44 -6.40
N LEU A 180 -19.10 -15.87 -6.49
CA LEU A 180 -18.68 -17.19 -6.02
C LEU A 180 -18.93 -17.36 -4.51
N ALA A 181 -18.62 -16.33 -3.71
CA ALA A 181 -18.85 -16.38 -2.28
C ALA A 181 -20.34 -16.51 -1.94
N TRP A 182 -21.21 -15.82 -2.68
CA TRP A 182 -22.65 -15.94 -2.52
C TRP A 182 -23.16 -17.34 -2.91
N GLU A 183 -22.66 -17.92 -4.00
CA GLU A 183 -23.03 -19.27 -4.43
C GLU A 183 -22.63 -20.33 -3.40
N VAL A 184 -21.43 -20.20 -2.83
CA VAL A 184 -20.96 -21.08 -1.74
C VAL A 184 -21.81 -20.91 -0.48
N GLU A 185 -22.09 -19.68 -0.07
CA GLU A 185 -22.94 -19.40 1.11
C GLU A 185 -24.36 -19.98 0.96
N LYS A 186 -24.91 -19.97 -0.26
CA LYS A 186 -26.23 -20.54 -0.57
C LYS A 186 -26.20 -22.05 -0.85
N ASN A 187 -25.05 -22.70 -0.72
CA ASN A 187 -24.83 -24.12 -1.04
C ASN A 187 -25.15 -24.48 -2.51
N PHE A 188 -25.06 -23.52 -3.43
CA PHE A 188 -25.14 -23.79 -4.87
C PHE A 188 -23.83 -24.34 -5.43
N HIS A 189 -22.72 -24.05 -4.75
CA HIS A 189 -21.39 -24.51 -5.14
C HIS A 189 -20.62 -25.03 -3.92
N VAL A 190 -19.88 -26.12 -4.08
CA VAL A 190 -18.95 -26.61 -3.04
C VAL A 190 -17.61 -25.89 -3.27
N PRO A 191 -17.06 -25.20 -2.26
CA PRO A 191 -15.82 -24.46 -2.43
C PRO A 191 -14.66 -25.43 -2.68
N ASP A 192 -14.03 -25.31 -3.84
CA ASP A 192 -12.82 -26.05 -4.23
C ASP A 192 -11.60 -25.12 -4.25
N PHE A 193 -11.31 -24.50 -3.10
CA PHE A 193 -10.15 -23.65 -2.90
C PHE A 193 -9.69 -23.67 -1.45
N GLU A 194 -8.41 -23.40 -1.23
CA GLU A 194 -7.86 -23.25 0.11
C GLU A 194 -8.22 -21.89 0.70
N LYS A 195 -8.72 -21.89 1.93
CA LYS A 195 -8.95 -20.66 2.69
C LYS A 195 -7.64 -20.09 3.20
N VAL A 196 -7.57 -18.76 3.27
CA VAL A 196 -6.45 -18.02 3.87
C VAL A 196 -6.42 -18.27 5.38
N LYS A 197 -5.27 -18.69 5.90
CA LYS A 197 -5.08 -18.98 7.34
C LYS A 197 -4.26 -17.92 8.07
N GLN A 198 -3.53 -17.10 7.33
CA GLN A 198 -2.61 -16.12 7.91
C GLN A 198 -3.38 -14.87 8.33
N LEU A 199 -3.44 -14.63 9.63
CA LEU A 199 -4.02 -13.45 10.25
C LEU A 199 -2.91 -12.65 10.94
N LYS A 200 -2.89 -11.34 10.74
CA LYS A 200 -2.00 -10.43 11.45
C LYS A 200 -2.77 -9.74 12.56
N GLN A 201 -2.47 -10.05 13.82
CA GLN A 201 -3.10 -9.39 14.95
C GLN A 201 -2.62 -7.93 15.06
N ILE A 202 -3.57 -7.00 15.16
CA ILE A 202 -3.28 -5.57 15.32
C ILE A 202 -3.41 -5.22 16.81
N THR A 203 -2.30 -4.81 17.41
CA THR A 203 -2.19 -4.60 18.86
C THR A 203 -2.15 -3.12 19.27
N TYR A 204 -1.98 -2.19 18.33
CA TYR A 204 -1.99 -0.76 18.61
C TYR A 204 -3.36 -0.15 18.32
N SER A 205 -3.99 0.43 19.35
CA SER A 205 -5.15 1.30 19.20
C SER A 205 -4.67 2.69 18.78
N GLY A 206 -4.16 2.81 17.56
CA GLY A 206 -3.93 4.10 16.93
C GLY A 206 -5.27 4.68 16.51
N VAL A 207 -5.99 5.29 17.46
CA VAL A 207 -7.11 6.18 17.12
C VAL A 207 -6.51 7.34 16.33
N GLN A 208 -6.85 7.42 15.05
CA GLN A 208 -6.99 8.68 14.34
C GLN A 208 -8.34 8.68 13.62
#